data_AF-A0A7V4V2E4-F1
#
_entry.id   AF-A0A7V4V2E4-F1
#
_cell.length_a   1.000
_cell.length_b   1.000
_cell.length_c   1.000
_cell.angle_alpha   90.00
_cell.angle_beta   90.00
_cell.angle_gamma   90.00
#
_symmetry.space_group_name_H-M   'P 1'
#
loop_
_entity.id
_entity.type
_entity.pdbx_description
1 polymer ?
#
loop_
_entity_poly.entity_id
_entity_poly.type
_entity_poly.pdbx_seq_one_letter_code
_entity_poly.pdbx_strand_id
1 'polypeptide(L)'
;MERELKLSKVILDVLEEVIGIVKDLHIEYAIMGGIALQAWGRERVTRDIDLIVYLGEIEREKFLDTLIKRGFKISKKESLNAKEPSLPISCYYEEKTYGLWLEIDFFIAQTVYQKKALERSLEIEVLGKKIKIVQPEDLILHKLLANRPIDRVDVESVISEQKESLDKDYLFYWARVLGVSKRLNSFLKR
;
A
#
# COMPACT_ATOMS: atom_id res chain seq x y z
N MET A 1 9.06 19.93 0.05
CA MET A 1 8.62 19.69 1.43
C MET A 1 9.15 18.33 1.82
N GLU A 2 10.17 18.27 2.68
CA GLU A 2 10.70 17.00 3.18
C GLU A 2 9.58 16.32 3.99
N ARG A 3 9.25 15.07 3.63
CA ARG A 3 8.23 14.29 4.32
C ARG A 3 8.94 13.35 5.28
N GLU A 4 8.83 13.60 6.57
CA GLU A 4 9.49 12.80 7.58
C GLU A 4 8.57 11.63 7.99
N LEU A 5 8.86 10.43 7.49
CA LEU A 5 8.19 9.21 7.91
C LEU A 5 8.84 8.66 9.19
N LYS A 6 8.07 8.54 10.27
CA LYS A 6 8.52 7.99 11.55
C LYS A 6 8.33 6.47 11.59
N LEU A 7 9.05 5.76 10.72
CA LEU A 7 9.02 4.31 10.72
C LEU A 7 9.92 3.74 11.82
N SER A 8 9.45 2.70 12.51
CA SER A 8 10.30 1.96 13.44
C SER A 8 11.41 1.25 12.67
N LYS A 9 12.56 1.03 13.33
CA LYS A 9 13.67 0.26 12.76
C LYS A 9 13.21 -1.10 12.23
N VAL A 10 12.32 -1.75 12.98
CA VAL A 10 11.70 -3.03 12.62
C VAL A 10 10.96 -2.95 11.27
N ILE A 11 10.11 -1.94 11.05
CA ILE A 11 9.39 -1.79 9.78
C ILE A 11 10.36 -1.53 8.63
N LEU A 12 11.40 -0.72 8.85
CA LEU A 12 12.38 -0.39 7.81
C LEU A 12 13.19 -1.61 7.38
N ASP A 13 13.59 -2.46 8.31
CA ASP A 13 14.37 -3.67 8.02
C ASP A 13 13.53 -4.67 7.21
N VAL A 14 12.24 -4.81 7.53
CA VAL A 14 11.33 -5.65 6.72
C VAL A 14 11.03 -5.01 5.35
N LEU A 15 10.83 -3.69 5.29
CA LEU A 15 10.67 -2.97 4.03
C LEU A 15 11.87 -3.15 3.11
N GLU A 16 13.09 -3.16 3.64
CA GLU A 16 14.30 -3.38 2.85
C GLU A 16 14.31 -4.76 2.20
N GLU A 17 13.92 -5.81 2.94
CA GLU A 17 13.81 -7.17 2.40
C GLU A 17 12.71 -7.27 1.33
N VAL A 18 11.54 -6.67 1.58
CA VAL A 18 10.43 -6.62 0.60
C VAL A 18 10.82 -5.85 -0.66
N ILE A 19 11.44 -4.69 -0.51
CA ILE A 19 11.90 -3.85 -1.63
C ILE A 19 12.99 -4.56 -2.43
N GLY A 20 13.87 -5.30 -1.77
CA GLY A 20 14.86 -6.16 -2.43
C GLY A 20 14.20 -7.16 -3.37
N ILE A 21 13.17 -7.87 -2.89
CA ILE A 21 12.45 -8.88 -3.69
C ILE A 21 11.78 -8.27 -4.91
N VAL A 22 11.03 -7.18 -4.75
CA VAL A 22 10.33 -6.56 -5.90
C VAL A 22 11.33 -5.97 -6.90
N LYS A 23 12.49 -5.47 -6.45
CA LYS A 23 13.56 -5.01 -7.35
C LYS A 23 14.23 -6.14 -8.10
N ASP A 24 14.60 -7.22 -7.41
CA ASP A 24 15.23 -8.41 -8.02
C ASP A 24 14.32 -9.01 -9.11
N LEU A 25 13.01 -8.99 -8.86
CA LEU A 25 11.99 -9.46 -9.79
C LEU A 25 11.55 -8.41 -10.83
N HIS A 26 12.07 -7.18 -10.79
CA HIS A 26 11.64 -6.08 -11.67
C HIS A 26 10.13 -5.80 -11.62
N ILE A 27 9.54 -5.97 -10.44
CA ILE A 27 8.13 -5.71 -10.14
C ILE A 27 7.95 -4.24 -9.80
N GLU A 28 7.04 -3.57 -10.48
CA GLU A 28 6.60 -2.24 -10.07
C GLU A 28 5.81 -2.32 -8.76
N TYR A 29 6.11 -1.42 -7.83
CA TYR A 29 5.46 -1.37 -6.54
C TYR A 29 5.24 0.05 -6.05
N ALA A 30 4.27 0.21 -5.15
CA ALA A 30 4.15 1.38 -4.30
C ALA A 30 3.61 0.96 -2.93
N ILE A 31 4.17 1.55 -1.86
CA ILE A 31 3.68 1.37 -0.50
C ILE A 31 2.36 2.12 -0.35
N MET A 32 1.41 1.50 0.33
CA MET A 32 0.08 2.06 0.61
C MET A 32 -0.26 1.94 2.11
N GLY A 33 -1.55 1.94 2.45
CA GLY A 33 -2.00 1.58 3.79
C GLY A 33 -1.56 2.55 4.89
N GLY A 34 -1.22 2.01 6.06
CA GLY A 34 -0.85 2.81 7.23
C GLY A 34 0.48 3.54 7.10
N ILE A 35 1.43 3.00 6.32
CA ILE A 35 2.70 3.69 6.03
C ILE A 35 2.46 4.91 5.14
N ALA A 36 1.63 4.76 4.08
CA ALA A 36 1.24 5.90 3.25
C ALA A 36 0.49 6.97 4.03
N LEU A 37 -0.34 6.58 4.99
CA LEU A 37 -1.04 7.53 5.85
C LEU A 37 -0.08 8.45 6.61
N GLN A 38 1.07 7.96 7.08
CA GLN A 38 2.06 8.81 7.76
C GLN A 38 2.63 9.90 6.85
N ALA A 39 2.65 9.70 5.53
CA ALA A 39 3.11 10.71 4.58
C ALA A 39 2.05 11.75 4.20
N TRP A 40 0.76 11.41 4.34
CA TRP A 40 -0.35 12.15 3.73
C TRP A 40 -1.42 12.63 4.72
N GLY A 41 -1.50 12.02 5.90
CA GLY A 41 -2.55 12.29 6.89
C GLY A 41 -2.00 12.26 8.31
N ARG A 42 -2.89 12.00 9.28
CA ARG A 42 -2.48 11.90 10.68
C ARG A 42 -1.83 10.55 10.96
N GLU A 43 -0.63 10.60 11.51
CA GLU A 43 0.13 9.39 11.87
C GLU A 43 -0.64 8.52 12.89
N ARG A 44 -0.60 7.21 12.68
CA ARG A 44 -1.01 6.21 13.66
C ARG A 44 -0.06 5.03 13.61
N VAL A 45 -0.05 4.24 14.68
CA VAL A 45 0.69 2.99 14.73
C VAL A 45 0.16 2.05 13.64
N THR A 46 1.07 1.49 12.86
CA THR A 46 0.82 0.44 11.86
C THR A 46 1.77 -0.71 12.15
N ARG A 47 1.31 -1.94 11.97
CA ARG A 47 2.09 -3.17 12.26
C ARG A 47 2.17 -4.12 11.06
N ASP A 48 1.57 -3.68 9.97
CA ASP A 48 1.42 -4.31 8.68
C ASP A 48 2.09 -3.42 7.61
N ILE A 49 2.54 -4.07 6.54
CA ILE A 49 3.10 -3.41 5.38
C ILE A 49 2.21 -3.74 4.19
N ASP A 50 1.48 -2.73 3.70
CA ASP A 50 0.66 -2.86 2.50
C ASP A 50 1.41 -2.33 1.28
N LEU A 51 1.47 -3.10 0.21
CA LEU A 51 1.98 -2.67 -1.08
C LEU A 51 0.99 -3.00 -2.19
N ILE A 52 0.86 -2.11 -3.15
CA ILE A 52 0.33 -2.46 -4.47
C ILE A 52 1.50 -2.85 -5.37
N VAL A 53 1.36 -3.94 -6.13
CA VAL A 53 2.40 -4.47 -7.02
C VAL A 53 1.85 -4.88 -8.37
N TYR A 54 2.62 -4.67 -9.43
CA TYR A 54 2.30 -5.17 -10.76
C TYR A 54 3.27 -6.28 -11.15
N LEU A 55 2.79 -7.52 -11.17
CA LEU A 55 3.61 -8.70 -11.50
C LEU A 55 4.03 -8.75 -12.98
N GLY A 56 3.36 -8.01 -13.87
CA GLY A 56 3.64 -8.08 -15.30
C GLY A 56 3.43 -9.49 -15.85
N GLU A 57 4.48 -10.07 -16.41
CA GLU A 57 4.51 -11.44 -16.94
C GLU A 57 4.95 -12.48 -15.89
N ILE A 58 5.26 -12.06 -14.67
CA ILE A 58 5.70 -12.97 -13.61
C ILE A 58 4.51 -13.76 -13.11
N GLU A 59 4.60 -15.08 -13.25
CA GLU A 59 3.64 -16.02 -12.69
C GLU A 59 3.56 -15.87 -11.16
N ARG A 60 2.34 -15.94 -10.64
CA ARG A 60 2.07 -15.79 -9.21
C ARG A 60 2.87 -16.81 -8.39
N GLU A 61 2.95 -18.04 -8.87
CA GLU A 61 3.67 -19.17 -8.28
C GLU A 61 5.16 -18.84 -8.13
N LYS A 62 5.77 -18.25 -9.18
CA LYS A 62 7.17 -17.81 -9.14
C LYS A 62 7.41 -16.69 -8.12
N PHE A 63 6.44 -15.78 -7.96
CA PHE A 63 6.50 -14.75 -6.93
C PHE A 63 6.42 -15.36 -5.51
N LEU A 64 5.47 -16.28 -5.28
CA LEU A 64 5.31 -17.00 -4.01
C LEU A 64 6.57 -17.82 -3.66
N ASP A 65 7.13 -18.55 -4.63
CA ASP A 65 8.36 -19.32 -4.45
C ASP A 65 9.55 -18.43 -4.06
N THR A 66 9.64 -17.24 -4.66
CA THR A 66 10.68 -16.26 -4.31
C THR A 66 10.52 -15.77 -2.88
N LEU A 67 9.29 -15.42 -2.47
CA LEU A 67 8.99 -15.04 -1.08
C LEU A 67 9.43 -16.13 -0.10
N ILE A 68 9.04 -17.39 -0.35
CA ILE A 68 9.38 -18.53 0.50
C ILE A 68 10.91 -18.72 0.59
N LYS A 69 11.62 -18.68 -0.54
CA LYS A 69 13.10 -18.79 -0.58
C LYS A 69 13.80 -17.68 0.19
N ARG A 70 13.17 -16.50 0.31
CA ARG A 70 13.68 -15.36 1.08
C ARG A 70 13.28 -15.38 2.56
N GLY A 71 12.62 -16.45 3.02
CA GLY A 71 12.26 -16.65 4.42
C GLY A 71 10.86 -16.15 4.81
N PHE A 72 10.03 -15.72 3.84
CA PHE A 72 8.66 -15.31 4.11
C PHE A 72 7.77 -16.54 4.31
N LYS A 73 6.89 -16.46 5.30
CA LYS A 73 5.85 -17.47 5.55
C LYS A 73 4.54 -17.02 4.92
N ILE A 74 4.11 -17.69 3.85
CA ILE A 74 2.84 -17.41 3.21
C ILE A 74 1.68 -17.68 4.18
N SER A 75 0.72 -16.76 4.27
CA SER A 75 -0.43 -16.90 5.16
C SER A 75 -1.28 -18.11 4.78
N LYS A 76 -1.84 -18.83 5.76
CA LYS A 76 -2.77 -19.95 5.49
C LYS A 76 -4.02 -19.51 4.70
N LYS A 77 -4.34 -18.21 4.70
CA LYS A 77 -5.45 -17.66 3.90
C LYS A 77 -5.15 -17.69 2.40
N GLU A 78 -3.89 -17.60 1.99
CA GLU A 78 -3.48 -17.67 0.57
C GLU A 78 -3.79 -19.02 -0.07
N SER A 79 -3.63 -20.13 0.67
CA SER A 79 -3.91 -21.47 0.10
C SER A 79 -5.40 -21.70 -0.22
N LEU A 80 -6.29 -20.90 0.36
CA LEU A 80 -7.73 -20.89 0.06
C LEU A 80 -8.08 -19.84 -1.01
N ASN A 81 -7.33 -18.74 -1.07
CA ASN A 81 -7.56 -17.58 -1.94
C ASN A 81 -6.92 -17.68 -3.33
N ALA A 82 -6.17 -18.74 -3.65
CA ALA A 82 -5.56 -18.94 -4.97
C ALA A 82 -6.56 -18.88 -6.14
N LYS A 83 -7.86 -19.00 -5.87
CA LYS A 83 -8.96 -18.90 -6.84
C LYS A 83 -9.65 -17.53 -6.91
N GLU A 84 -9.28 -16.58 -6.05
CA GLU A 84 -9.84 -15.23 -6.01
C GLU A 84 -8.73 -14.19 -6.27
N PRO A 85 -8.48 -13.82 -7.54
CA PRO A 85 -7.39 -12.92 -7.92
C PRO A 85 -7.47 -11.51 -7.30
N SER A 86 -8.62 -11.16 -6.71
CA SER A 86 -8.89 -9.86 -6.09
C SER A 86 -8.37 -9.71 -4.66
N LEU A 87 -7.95 -10.81 -4.01
CA LEU A 87 -7.40 -10.77 -2.66
C LEU A 87 -5.87 -10.55 -2.68
N PRO A 88 -5.32 -9.81 -1.70
CA PRO A 88 -3.88 -9.62 -1.61
C PRO A 88 -3.17 -10.94 -1.30
N ILE A 89 -1.92 -11.06 -1.76
CA ILE A 89 -1.01 -12.10 -1.25
C ILE A 89 -0.54 -11.67 0.12
N SER A 90 -1.03 -12.34 1.16
CA SER A 90 -0.62 -12.10 2.55
C SER A 90 0.50 -13.04 2.97
N CYS A 91 1.54 -12.51 3.58
CA CYS A 91 2.64 -13.29 4.13
C CYS A 91 3.20 -12.64 5.39
N TYR A 92 4.06 -13.38 6.10
CA TYR A 92 4.71 -12.92 7.31
C TYR A 92 6.23 -13.02 7.17
N TYR A 93 6.93 -12.03 7.69
CA TYR A 93 8.39 -12.02 7.76
C TYR A 93 8.85 -11.71 9.18
N GLU A 94 9.86 -12.45 9.63
CA GLU A 94 10.49 -12.25 10.93
C GLU A 94 11.67 -11.28 10.78
N GLU A 95 11.55 -10.12 11.41
CA GLU A 95 12.66 -9.21 11.54
C GLU A 95 13.75 -9.85 12.44
N LYS A 96 14.99 -9.84 11.96
CA LYS A 96 16.10 -10.66 12.50
C LYS A 96 16.69 -10.12 13.81
N THR A 97 16.58 -8.83 14.07
CA THR A 97 17.17 -8.14 15.22
C THR A 97 16.38 -8.39 16.49
N TYR A 98 15.04 -8.30 16.41
CA TYR A 98 14.14 -8.37 17.55
C TYR A 98 13.22 -9.62 17.52
N GLY A 99 13.24 -10.41 16.45
CA GLY A 99 12.38 -11.60 16.30
C GLY A 99 10.89 -11.25 16.15
N LEU A 100 10.60 -10.05 15.65
CA LEU A 100 9.22 -9.57 15.50
C LEU A 100 8.67 -9.97 14.14
N TRP A 101 7.48 -10.54 14.14
CA TRP A 101 6.77 -10.93 12.94
C TRP A 101 5.90 -9.78 12.44
N LEU A 102 6.07 -9.41 11.18
CA LEU A 102 5.24 -8.44 10.48
C LEU A 102 4.41 -9.12 9.41
N GLU A 103 3.18 -8.64 9.23
CA GLU A 103 2.32 -9.01 8.11
C GLU A 103 2.60 -8.10 6.92
N ILE A 104 2.67 -8.70 5.73
CA ILE A 104 2.90 -8.01 4.48
C ILE A 104 1.81 -8.44 3.51
N ASP A 105 1.06 -7.45 3.00
CA ASP A 105 0.00 -7.64 2.04
C ASP A 105 0.40 -7.05 0.68
N PHE A 106 0.47 -7.92 -0.33
CA PHE A 106 0.72 -7.53 -1.72
C PHE A 106 -0.59 -7.52 -2.51
N PHE A 107 -1.13 -6.32 -2.74
CA PHE A 107 -2.28 -6.09 -3.60
C PHE A 107 -1.85 -6.13 -5.07
N ILE A 108 -2.29 -7.14 -5.82
CA ILE A 108 -1.91 -7.29 -7.23
C ILE A 108 -2.70 -6.30 -8.09
N ALA A 109 -1.98 -5.44 -8.80
CA ALA A 109 -2.54 -4.46 -9.72
C ALA A 109 -3.03 -5.15 -11.01
N GLN A 110 -4.35 -5.28 -11.14
CA GLN A 110 -5.01 -5.92 -12.29
C GLN A 110 -5.84 -4.92 -13.10
N THR A 111 -6.38 -3.89 -12.44
CA THR A 111 -7.25 -2.89 -13.06
C THR A 111 -6.47 -1.72 -13.65
N VAL A 112 -7.08 -1.00 -14.60
CA VAL A 112 -6.52 0.25 -15.14
C VAL A 112 -6.25 1.27 -14.04
N TYR A 113 -7.15 1.36 -13.05
CA TYR A 113 -6.98 2.22 -11.88
C TYR A 113 -5.70 1.88 -11.10
N GLN A 114 -5.56 0.61 -10.71
CA GLN A 114 -4.43 0.13 -9.91
C GLN A 114 -3.09 0.35 -10.62
N LYS A 115 -3.04 0.10 -11.94
CA LYS A 115 -1.84 0.41 -12.74
C LYS A 115 -1.56 1.91 -12.79
N LYS A 116 -2.62 2.74 -12.88
CA LYS A 116 -2.45 4.20 -12.86
C LYS A 116 -1.94 4.72 -11.51
N ALA A 117 -2.39 4.13 -10.40
CA ALA A 117 -1.91 4.44 -9.05
C ALA A 117 -0.41 4.11 -8.88
N LEU A 118 0.04 3.00 -9.47
CA LEU A 118 1.47 2.66 -9.54
C LEU A 118 2.28 3.66 -10.38
N GLU A 119 1.81 3.96 -11.59
CA GLU A 119 2.48 4.87 -12.53
C GLU A 119 2.74 6.25 -11.91
N ARG A 120 1.76 6.76 -11.15
CA ARG A 120 1.83 8.10 -10.52
C ARG A 120 2.42 8.11 -9.11
N SER A 121 2.86 6.96 -8.60
CA SER A 121 3.46 6.85 -7.27
C SER A 121 4.66 7.79 -7.10
N LEU A 122 4.86 8.28 -5.89
CA LEU A 122 5.91 9.23 -5.55
C LEU A 122 7.10 8.51 -4.93
N GLU A 123 8.32 8.82 -5.37
CA GLU A 123 9.53 8.44 -4.66
C GLU A 123 9.78 9.41 -3.50
N ILE A 124 9.94 8.88 -2.29
CA ILE A 124 10.29 9.63 -1.09
C ILE A 124 11.49 9.00 -0.40
N GLU A 125 12.24 9.80 0.36
CA GLU A 125 13.38 9.32 1.13
C GLU A 125 13.00 9.17 2.60
N VAL A 126 13.31 8.01 3.19
CA VAL A 126 13.12 7.71 4.60
C VAL A 126 14.41 7.16 5.16
N LEU A 127 15.04 7.90 6.07
CA LEU A 127 16.30 7.50 6.72
C LEU A 127 17.38 7.05 5.71
N GLY A 128 17.53 7.80 4.61
CA GLY A 128 18.50 7.49 3.54
C GLY A 128 18.05 6.43 2.54
N LYS A 129 16.84 5.87 2.66
CA LYS A 129 16.29 4.86 1.75
C LYS A 129 15.20 5.46 0.88
N LYS A 130 15.32 5.28 -0.43
CA LYS A 130 14.29 5.66 -1.41
C LYS A 130 13.20 4.60 -1.48
N ILE A 131 11.96 5.00 -1.23
CA ILE A 131 10.78 4.14 -1.32
C ILE A 131 9.72 4.79 -2.21
N LYS A 132 8.96 3.97 -2.94
CA LYS A 132 7.78 4.44 -3.69
C LYS A 132 6.53 4.35 -2.84
N ILE A 133 5.70 5.38 -2.87
CA ILE A 133 4.47 5.47 -2.10
C ILE A 133 3.32 5.95 -2.99
N VAL A 134 2.11 5.46 -2.75
CA VAL A 134 0.92 5.94 -3.47
C VAL A 134 0.66 7.41 -3.17
N GLN A 135 0.09 8.13 -4.13
CA GLN A 135 -0.36 9.52 -3.97
C GLN A 135 -1.53 9.61 -2.98
N PRO A 136 -1.80 10.80 -2.37
CA PRO A 136 -2.85 10.93 -1.37
C PRO A 136 -4.24 10.64 -1.93
N GLU A 137 -4.51 10.95 -3.20
CA GLU A 137 -5.77 10.63 -3.87
C GLU A 137 -5.98 9.11 -3.94
N ASP A 138 -4.94 8.37 -4.31
CA ASP A 138 -5.01 6.91 -4.40
C ASP A 138 -5.15 6.28 -3.01
N LEU A 139 -4.47 6.82 -1.99
CA LEU A 139 -4.67 6.40 -0.61
C LEU A 139 -6.13 6.60 -0.17
N ILE A 140 -6.74 7.75 -0.49
CA ILE A 140 -8.16 8.01 -0.22
C ILE A 140 -9.04 6.98 -0.93
N LEU A 141 -8.84 6.76 -2.24
CA LEU A 141 -9.66 5.85 -3.04
C LEU A 141 -9.57 4.39 -2.53
N HIS A 142 -8.38 3.90 -2.23
CA HIS A 142 -8.18 2.57 -1.64
C HIS A 142 -8.88 2.43 -0.28
N LYS A 143 -8.81 3.46 0.57
CA LYS A 143 -9.52 3.48 1.86
C LYS A 143 -11.03 3.56 1.72
N LEU A 144 -11.52 4.31 0.72
CA LEU A 144 -12.95 4.37 0.40
C LEU A 144 -13.49 3.05 -0.13
N LEU A 145 -12.68 2.26 -0.84
CA LEU A 145 -13.03 0.91 -1.29
C LEU A 145 -13.15 -0.04 -0.08
N ALA A 146 -12.14 -0.06 0.81
CA ALA A 146 -12.13 -0.89 2.02
C ALA A 146 -13.22 -0.50 3.04
N ASN A 147 -13.42 0.80 3.25
CA ASN A 147 -14.52 1.40 4.01
C ASN A 147 -14.70 0.85 5.45
N ARG A 148 -13.63 0.40 6.11
CA ARG A 148 -13.66 0.04 7.53
C ARG A 148 -13.77 1.32 8.37
N PRO A 149 -14.22 1.24 9.64
CA PRO A 149 -14.30 2.42 10.51
C PRO A 149 -12.99 3.22 10.58
N ILE A 150 -11.85 2.54 10.68
CA ILE A 150 -10.53 3.19 10.68
C ILE A 150 -10.20 3.87 9.36
N ASP A 151 -10.58 3.27 8.21
CA ASP A 151 -10.32 3.86 6.89
C ASP A 151 -11.05 5.19 6.71
N ARG A 152 -12.22 5.36 7.33
CA ARG A 152 -12.97 6.63 7.28
C ARG A 152 -12.25 7.75 8.04
N VAL A 153 -11.73 7.44 9.23
CA VAL A 153 -10.92 8.38 10.02
C VAL A 153 -9.66 8.76 9.24
N ASP A 154 -9.01 7.77 8.65
CA ASP A 154 -7.82 7.97 7.84
C ASP A 154 -8.12 8.86 6.61
N VAL A 155 -9.22 8.64 5.89
CA VAL A 155 -9.66 9.48 4.76
C VAL A 155 -9.90 10.94 5.18
N GLU A 156 -10.62 11.15 6.28
CA GLU A 156 -10.86 12.49 6.83
C GLU A 156 -9.55 13.21 7.14
N SER A 157 -8.59 12.49 7.71
CA SER A 157 -7.27 13.05 8.00
C SER A 157 -6.48 13.44 6.75
N VAL A 158 -6.47 12.58 5.71
CA VAL A 158 -5.74 12.88 4.47
C VAL A 158 -6.38 14.06 3.74
N ILE A 159 -7.71 14.12 3.67
CA ILE A 159 -8.43 15.25 3.06
C ILE A 159 -8.13 16.56 3.80
N SER A 160 -8.10 16.52 5.13
CA SER A 160 -7.80 17.71 5.94
C SER A 160 -6.37 18.21 5.74
N GLU A 161 -5.38 17.31 5.75
CA GLU A 161 -3.95 17.66 5.66
C GLU A 161 -3.52 18.03 4.23
N GLN A 162 -4.12 17.40 3.21
CA GLN A 162 -3.77 17.60 1.79
C GLN A 162 -4.75 18.51 1.05
N LYS A 163 -5.62 19.24 1.75
CA LYS A 163 -6.75 20.00 1.17
C LYS A 163 -6.37 20.85 -0.05
N GLU A 164 -5.23 21.54 0.03
CA GLU A 164 -4.75 22.47 -0.99
C GLU A 164 -3.96 21.78 -2.12
N SER A 165 -3.44 20.57 -1.89
CA SER A 165 -2.60 19.83 -2.83
C SER A 165 -3.34 18.71 -3.57
N LEU A 166 -4.54 18.33 -3.12
CA LEU A 166 -5.32 17.25 -3.74
C LEU A 166 -5.77 17.59 -5.18
N ASP A 167 -5.46 16.69 -6.10
CA ASP A 167 -6.02 16.65 -7.45
C ASP A 167 -7.47 16.16 -7.38
N LYS A 168 -8.39 17.12 -7.22
CA LYS A 168 -9.83 16.86 -7.10
C LYS A 168 -10.40 16.22 -8.36
N ASP A 169 -9.94 16.62 -9.54
CA ASP A 169 -10.46 16.11 -10.80
C ASP A 169 -10.12 14.62 -10.96
N TYR A 170 -8.88 14.23 -10.65
CA TYR A 170 -8.46 12.83 -10.59
C TYR A 170 -9.28 12.04 -9.56
N LEU A 171 -9.41 12.59 -8.35
CA LEU A 171 -10.11 11.94 -7.24
C LEU A 171 -11.60 11.70 -7.57
N PHE A 172 -12.29 12.70 -8.12
CA PHE A 172 -13.70 12.58 -8.53
C PHE A 172 -13.88 11.62 -9.71
N TYR A 173 -12.99 11.69 -10.70
CA TYR A 173 -13.02 10.81 -11.86
C TYR A 173 -12.96 9.34 -11.43
N TRP A 174 -11.94 8.97 -10.65
CA TRP A 174 -11.78 7.59 -10.21
C TRP A 174 -12.80 7.17 -9.17
N ALA A 175 -13.23 8.06 -8.27
CA ALA A 175 -14.30 7.74 -7.33
C ALA A 175 -15.60 7.34 -8.05
N ARG A 176 -15.88 7.94 -9.22
CA ARG A 176 -17.02 7.57 -10.08
C ARG A 176 -16.81 6.21 -10.71
N VAL A 177 -15.65 5.98 -11.34
CA VAL A 177 -15.34 4.69 -12.00
C VAL A 177 -15.35 3.53 -10.99
N LEU A 178 -14.86 3.77 -9.78
CA LEU A 178 -14.79 2.78 -8.70
C LEU A 178 -16.09 2.66 -7.88
N GLY A 179 -17.13 3.45 -8.18
CA GLY A 179 -18.42 3.38 -7.50
C GLY A 179 -18.41 3.92 -6.05
N VAL A 180 -17.40 4.71 -5.67
CA VAL A 180 -17.24 5.27 -4.31
C VAL A 180 -17.58 6.77 -4.20
N SER A 181 -18.10 7.40 -5.25
CA SER A 181 -18.45 8.84 -5.24
C SER A 181 -19.36 9.25 -4.09
N LYS A 182 -20.37 8.44 -3.73
CA LYS A 182 -21.25 8.74 -2.60
C LYS A 182 -20.48 8.80 -1.28
N ARG A 183 -19.49 7.91 -1.09
CA ARG A 183 -18.64 7.88 0.09
C ARG A 183 -17.70 9.09 0.10
N LEU A 184 -17.01 9.38 -1.00
CA LEU A 184 -16.15 10.56 -1.13
C LEU A 184 -16.90 11.87 -0.80
N ASN A 185 -18.08 12.05 -1.39
CA ASN A 185 -18.89 13.26 -1.17
C ASN A 185 -19.33 13.46 0.28
N SER A 186 -19.34 12.40 1.11
CA SER A 186 -19.69 12.53 2.53
C SER A 186 -18.60 13.22 3.36
N PHE A 187 -17.35 13.21 2.89
CA PHE A 187 -16.21 13.88 3.52
C PHE A 187 -16.03 15.32 3.04
N LEU A 188 -16.41 15.63 1.80
CA LEU A 188 -16.22 16.97 1.20
C LEU A 188 -17.36 17.97 1.50
N LYS A 189 -18.48 17.49 2.04
CA LYS A 189 -19.65 18.32 2.42
C LYS A 189 -19.64 18.77 3.89
N ARG A 190 -18.59 18.42 4.63
CA ARG A 190 -18.35 18.86 6.00
C ARG A 190 -17.41 20.06 6.00
#